data_AF-L9VRJ7-F1
#
_entry.id   AF-L9VRJ7-F1
#
_cell.length_a   1.000
_cell.length_b   1.000
_cell.length_c   1.000
_cell.angle_alpha   90.00
_cell.angle_beta   90.00
_cell.angle_gamma   90.00
#
_symmetry.space_group_name_H-M   'P 1'
#
loop_
_entity.id
_entity.type
_entity.pdbx_description
1 polymer ?
#
loop_
_entity_poly.entity_id
_entity_poly.type
_entity_poly.pdbx_seq_one_letter_code
_entity_poly.pdbx_strand_id
1 'polypeptide(L)'
;MEKTPRGTSVGVDDPYEFAGVCDYLTGEGQCRYAFDHYEHDPAFARERADDDYACPVVDPETDETWADCPHFRSRNHDRECVRCGLEEKRMAHDDERPLLEEHHLSYARDGEELTHEITVYLCRWCHAKVHNSWARITDNAAPEPDAIAALEQRRGREYDELGFESAAERYGEDEDGSN
;
A
#
# COMPACT_ATOMS: atom_id res chain seq x y z
N MET A 1 19.73 7.15 3.51
CA MET A 1 18.36 7.05 4.01
C MET A 1 17.67 8.38 3.83
N GLU A 2 16.73 8.40 2.90
CA GLU A 2 15.83 9.53 2.64
C GLU A 2 15.00 9.84 3.91
N LYS A 3 14.51 11.07 4.03
CA LYS A 3 13.80 11.54 5.23
C LYS A 3 12.43 12.09 4.84
N THR A 4 11.46 11.85 5.71
CA THR A 4 10.15 12.51 5.67
C THR A 4 10.33 14.04 5.78
N PRO A 5 9.32 14.84 5.39
CA PRO A 5 9.30 16.29 5.61
C PRO A 5 9.50 16.71 7.08
N ARG A 6 9.24 15.79 8.03
CA ARG A 6 9.45 15.99 9.48
C ARG A 6 10.85 15.54 9.96
N GLY A 7 11.71 15.07 9.06
CA GLY A 7 13.09 14.67 9.33
C GLY A 7 13.28 13.24 9.85
N THR A 8 12.21 12.43 9.91
CA THR A 8 12.29 11.00 10.28
C THR A 8 12.68 10.16 9.06
N SER A 9 13.33 9.02 9.27
CA SER A 9 13.70 8.11 8.16
C SER A 9 12.46 7.52 7.49
N VAL A 10 12.50 7.38 6.16
CA VAL A 10 11.55 6.54 5.38
C VAL A 10 12.06 5.10 5.20
N GLY A 11 13.23 4.77 5.76
CA GLY A 11 13.72 3.38 5.82
C GLY A 11 14.32 2.83 4.53
N VAL A 12 14.52 3.66 3.49
CA VAL A 12 15.15 3.30 2.21
C VAL A 12 16.24 4.30 1.80
N ASP A 13 17.17 3.84 0.97
CA ASP A 13 18.20 4.69 0.36
C ASP A 13 17.74 5.27 -0.99
N ASP A 14 16.97 4.51 -1.78
CA ASP A 14 16.32 4.94 -3.02
C ASP A 14 14.85 4.46 -3.05
N PRO A 15 13.84 5.36 -3.14
CA PRO A 15 12.44 4.98 -3.17
C PRO A 15 12.02 4.28 -4.48
N TYR A 16 12.72 4.52 -5.60
CA TYR A 16 12.36 3.94 -6.89
C TYR A 16 12.66 2.44 -6.99
N GLU A 17 13.51 1.90 -6.12
CA GLU A 17 13.69 0.44 -5.99
C GLU A 17 12.38 -0.29 -5.61
N PHE A 18 11.40 0.44 -5.08
CA PHE A 18 10.08 -0.06 -4.68
C PHE A 18 8.95 0.44 -5.58
N ALA A 19 9.28 1.22 -6.61
CA ALA A 19 8.29 1.72 -7.56
C ALA A 19 7.86 0.63 -8.54
N GLY A 20 6.55 0.52 -8.74
CA GLY A 20 5.94 -0.29 -9.78
C GLY A 20 5.54 0.56 -10.98
N VAL A 21 4.53 0.10 -11.72
CA VAL A 21 3.92 0.89 -12.79
C VAL A 21 3.19 2.12 -12.23
N CYS A 22 3.08 3.17 -13.02
CA CYS A 22 2.35 4.36 -12.62
C CYS A 22 0.84 4.07 -12.41
N ASP A 23 0.26 4.58 -11.32
CA ASP A 23 -1.16 4.49 -11.00
C ASP A 23 -2.08 5.13 -12.05
N TYR A 24 -1.53 6.06 -12.84
CA TYR A 24 -2.24 6.75 -13.91
C TYR A 24 -2.07 6.08 -15.27
N LEU A 25 -1.25 5.04 -15.37
CA LEU A 25 -1.08 4.29 -16.60
C LEU A 25 -2.35 3.45 -16.86
N THR A 26 -2.96 3.64 -18.02
CA THR A 26 -4.05 2.77 -18.47
C THR A 26 -3.50 1.50 -19.12
N GLY A 27 -4.34 0.48 -19.27
CA GLY A 27 -3.99 -0.75 -20.00
C GLY A 27 -3.69 -0.54 -21.49
N GLU A 28 -4.06 0.62 -22.04
CA GLU A 28 -3.82 1.03 -23.43
C GLU A 28 -2.52 1.85 -23.58
N GLY A 29 -1.76 2.04 -22.49
CA GLY A 29 -0.53 2.82 -22.54
C GLY A 29 -0.72 4.33 -22.36
N GLN A 30 -1.92 4.78 -21.98
CA GLN A 30 -2.25 6.21 -21.90
C GLN A 30 -2.09 6.77 -20.48
N CYS A 31 -1.85 8.08 -20.39
CA CYS A 31 -1.74 8.83 -19.15
C CYS A 31 -3.12 9.36 -18.71
N ARG A 32 -3.77 8.65 -17.79
CA ARG A 32 -5.05 9.10 -17.20
C ARG A 32 -4.93 10.43 -16.44
N TYR A 33 -3.76 10.72 -15.85
CA TYR A 33 -3.55 11.98 -15.13
C TYR A 33 -3.75 13.19 -16.05
N ALA A 34 -3.11 13.19 -17.22
CA ALA A 34 -3.21 14.27 -18.18
C ALA A 34 -4.65 14.51 -18.66
N PHE A 35 -5.46 13.45 -18.71
CA PHE A 35 -6.86 13.51 -19.11
C PHE A 35 -7.78 13.99 -17.97
N ASP A 36 -7.73 13.34 -16.80
CA ASP A 36 -8.62 13.60 -15.67
C ASP A 36 -8.25 14.86 -14.88
N HIS A 37 -6.97 15.27 -14.90
CA HIS A 37 -6.40 16.36 -14.11
C HIS A 37 -5.77 17.45 -14.99
N TYR A 38 -6.28 17.65 -16.20
CA TYR A 38 -5.72 18.59 -17.18
C TYR A 38 -5.55 20.03 -16.66
N GLU A 39 -6.36 20.45 -15.69
CA GLU A 39 -6.27 21.78 -15.08
C GLU A 39 -5.10 21.92 -14.08
N HIS A 40 -4.62 20.81 -13.52
CA HIS A 40 -3.56 20.82 -12.51
C HIS A 40 -2.19 21.11 -13.14
N ASP A 41 -1.95 20.58 -14.34
CA ASP A 41 -0.78 20.88 -15.16
C ASP A 41 -1.19 21.00 -16.65
N PRO A 42 -1.66 22.19 -17.07
CA PRO A 42 -2.15 22.40 -18.43
C PRO A 42 -1.08 22.30 -19.51
N ALA A 43 0.20 22.42 -19.14
CA ALA A 43 1.30 22.27 -20.10
C ALA A 43 1.53 20.79 -20.39
N PHE A 44 1.69 19.98 -19.35
CA PHE A 44 1.79 18.53 -19.46
C PHE A 44 0.56 17.94 -20.14
N ALA A 45 -0.65 18.36 -19.74
CA ALA A 45 -1.87 17.84 -20.34
C ALA A 45 -1.99 18.15 -21.83
N ARG A 46 -1.51 19.32 -22.29
CA ARG A 46 -1.50 19.68 -23.71
C ARG A 46 -0.48 18.85 -24.49
N GLU A 47 0.73 18.73 -23.97
CA GLU A 47 1.78 17.91 -24.58
C GLU A 47 1.29 16.46 -24.75
N ARG A 48 0.73 15.89 -23.69
CA ARG A 48 0.13 14.55 -23.76
C ARG A 48 -1.04 14.51 -24.74
N ALA A 49 -1.89 15.53 -24.83
CA ALA A 49 -2.99 15.55 -25.78
C ALA A 49 -2.52 15.59 -27.25
N ASP A 50 -1.39 16.24 -27.54
CA ASP A 50 -0.77 16.22 -28.87
C ASP A 50 -0.22 14.82 -29.22
N ASP A 51 0.12 14.02 -28.20
CA ASP A 51 0.60 12.64 -28.29
C ASP A 51 -0.51 11.58 -28.03
N ASP A 52 -1.78 11.88 -28.30
CA ASP A 52 -2.93 10.97 -28.06
C ASP A 52 -3.00 10.40 -26.62
N TYR A 53 -2.53 11.21 -25.66
CA TYR A 53 -2.36 10.89 -24.25
C TYR A 53 -1.40 9.73 -23.97
N ALA A 54 -0.44 9.42 -24.84
CA ALA A 54 0.59 8.43 -24.58
C ALA A 54 1.31 8.71 -23.24
N CYS A 55 1.49 7.67 -22.42
CA CYS A 55 2.21 7.82 -21.17
C CYS A 55 3.73 7.89 -21.43
N PRO A 56 4.40 8.99 -21.02
CA PRO A 56 5.77 9.27 -21.45
C PRO A 56 6.79 8.22 -21.01
N VAL A 57 6.49 7.46 -19.95
CA VAL A 57 7.43 6.50 -19.34
C VAL A 57 7.30 5.09 -19.92
N VAL A 58 6.18 4.77 -20.57
CA VAL A 58 6.00 3.47 -21.24
C VAL A 58 6.03 3.60 -22.75
N ASP A 59 6.16 4.83 -23.25
CA ASP A 59 6.34 5.11 -24.65
C ASP A 59 7.70 4.54 -25.11
N PRO A 60 7.73 3.58 -26.05
CA PRO A 60 8.99 3.01 -26.53
C PRO A 60 9.81 4.00 -27.36
N GLU A 61 9.26 5.14 -27.74
CA GLU A 61 9.94 6.19 -28.52
C GLU A 61 10.69 7.20 -27.63
N THR A 62 10.55 7.11 -26.31
CA THR A 62 11.24 7.99 -25.35
C THR A 62 12.27 7.21 -24.52
N ASP A 63 13.29 7.93 -24.04
CA ASP A 63 14.23 7.44 -23.02
C ASP A 63 13.76 7.81 -21.58
N GLU A 64 12.50 8.26 -21.42
CA GLU A 64 12.00 8.74 -20.13
C GLU A 64 11.72 7.59 -19.17
N THR A 65 12.13 7.76 -17.92
CA THR A 65 11.90 6.81 -16.83
C THR A 65 10.83 7.33 -15.88
N TRP A 66 10.42 6.50 -14.91
CA TRP A 66 9.46 6.91 -13.89
C TRP A 66 9.95 8.10 -13.07
N ALA A 67 11.28 8.29 -12.99
CA ALA A 67 11.89 9.42 -12.31
C ALA A 67 11.80 10.74 -13.10
N ASP A 68 11.47 10.69 -14.39
CA ASP A 68 11.39 11.87 -15.26
C ASP A 68 9.95 12.41 -15.37
N CYS A 69 8.93 11.57 -15.13
CA CYS A 69 7.54 11.97 -15.26
C CYS A 69 7.04 12.77 -14.06
N PRO A 70 6.70 14.07 -14.18
CA PRO A 70 6.40 14.95 -13.06
C PRO A 70 5.19 14.55 -12.20
N HIS A 71 4.32 13.70 -12.74
CA HIS A 71 3.08 13.24 -12.10
C HIS A 71 3.14 11.75 -11.76
N PHE A 72 4.35 11.16 -11.73
CA PHE A 72 4.51 9.76 -11.38
C PHE A 72 4.03 9.48 -9.96
N ARG A 73 3.21 8.44 -9.87
CA ARG A 73 2.68 7.90 -8.62
C ARG A 73 2.69 6.39 -8.74
N SER A 74 3.23 5.72 -7.74
CA SER A 74 3.22 4.26 -7.67
C SER A 74 2.82 3.84 -6.26
N ARG A 75 1.63 3.25 -6.14
CA ARG A 75 1.23 2.56 -4.92
C ARG A 75 1.44 1.06 -5.09
N ASN A 76 2.21 0.47 -4.18
CA ASN A 76 2.26 -0.97 -4.08
C ASN A 76 0.87 -1.49 -3.70
N HIS A 77 0.32 -2.38 -4.53
CA HIS A 77 -1.01 -2.97 -4.34
C HIS A 77 -0.97 -4.34 -3.67
N ASP A 78 0.23 -4.92 -3.49
CA ASP A 78 0.42 -6.15 -2.75
C ASP A 78 0.10 -5.86 -1.29
N ARG A 79 -0.94 -6.52 -0.79
CA ARG A 79 -1.43 -6.39 0.58
C ARG A 79 -0.55 -7.19 1.53
N GLU A 80 0.75 -6.92 1.51
CA GLU A 80 1.77 -7.57 2.30
C GLU A 80 2.78 -6.54 2.83
N CYS A 81 3.28 -6.75 4.06
CA CYS A 81 4.35 -5.94 4.60
C CYS A 81 5.67 -6.19 3.85
N VAL A 82 6.16 -5.19 3.13
CA VAL A 82 7.40 -5.30 2.33
C VAL A 82 8.67 -5.60 3.14
N ARG A 83 8.64 -5.41 4.48
CA ARG A 83 9.78 -5.67 5.38
C ARG A 83 9.78 -7.09 5.96
N CYS A 84 8.62 -7.64 6.28
CA CYS A 84 8.54 -8.92 7.00
C CYS A 84 7.60 -9.97 6.42
N GLY A 85 6.93 -9.68 5.30
CA GLY A 85 6.04 -10.61 4.62
C GLY A 85 4.72 -10.86 5.36
N LEU A 86 4.33 -10.03 6.33
CA LEU A 86 3.03 -10.17 6.97
C LEU A 86 1.92 -9.80 5.98
N GLU A 87 1.06 -10.74 5.64
CA GLU A 87 -0.11 -10.52 4.79
C GLU A 87 -1.21 -9.75 5.52
N GLU A 88 -1.97 -8.94 4.79
CA GLU A 88 -3.17 -8.29 5.32
C GLU A 88 -4.29 -9.32 5.56
N LYS A 89 -5.06 -9.09 6.62
CA LYS A 89 -6.35 -9.74 6.81
C LYS A 89 -7.34 -8.69 7.27
N ARG A 90 -8.11 -8.13 6.34
CA ARG A 90 -9.10 -7.09 6.65
C ARG A 90 -10.38 -7.74 7.14
N MET A 91 -10.87 -7.27 8.28
CA MET A 91 -12.18 -7.63 8.80
C MET A 91 -13.21 -6.64 8.23
N ALA A 92 -14.22 -7.13 7.49
CA ALA A 92 -15.17 -6.26 6.80
C ALA A 92 -16.17 -5.56 7.74
N HIS A 93 -16.38 -6.13 8.94
CA HIS A 93 -17.39 -5.70 9.91
C HIS A 93 -16.79 -5.14 11.21
N ASP A 94 -15.50 -4.80 11.20
CA ASP A 94 -14.75 -4.39 12.38
C ASP A 94 -13.93 -3.14 12.06
N ASP A 95 -14.04 -2.12 12.91
CA ASP A 95 -13.32 -0.84 12.81
C ASP A 95 -11.91 -0.93 13.45
N GLU A 96 -11.45 -2.12 13.81
CA GLU A 96 -10.10 -2.33 14.34
C GLU A 96 -9.02 -1.80 13.39
N ARG A 97 -8.00 -1.14 13.97
CA ARG A 97 -6.82 -0.65 13.23
C ARG A 97 -6.24 -1.76 12.33
N PRO A 98 -6.04 -1.52 11.02
CA PRO A 98 -5.57 -2.55 10.09
C PRO A 98 -4.20 -3.13 10.47
N LEU A 99 -3.89 -4.32 9.94
CA LEU A 99 -2.56 -4.91 10.16
C LEU A 99 -1.50 -4.15 9.38
N LEU A 100 -1.81 -3.78 8.13
CA LEU A 100 -0.96 -3.00 7.25
C LEU A 100 -1.37 -1.52 7.20
N GLU A 101 -0.36 -0.69 7.06
CA GLU A 101 -0.46 0.77 6.96
C GLU A 101 0.34 1.24 5.76
N GLU A 102 -0.18 2.27 5.09
CA GLU A 102 0.53 2.93 4.00
C GLU A 102 1.77 3.65 4.55
N HIS A 103 2.90 3.39 3.91
CA HIS A 103 4.18 3.98 4.23
C HIS A 103 4.72 4.69 2.99
N HIS A 104 4.83 6.01 3.07
CA HIS A 104 5.29 6.84 1.98
C HIS A 104 6.81 6.87 1.97
N LEU A 105 7.41 6.41 0.88
CA LEU A 105 8.85 6.46 0.66
C LEU A 105 9.29 7.81 0.10
N SER A 106 8.44 8.40 -0.74
CA SER A 106 8.59 9.76 -1.24
C SER A 106 7.26 10.52 -1.10
N TYR A 107 7.34 11.81 -0.82
CA TYR A 107 6.18 12.67 -0.56
C TYR A 107 6.06 13.73 -1.64
N ALA A 108 4.83 14.00 -2.07
CA ALA A 108 4.43 15.27 -2.66
C ALA A 108 4.79 16.43 -1.70
N ARG A 109 5.89 17.16 -1.90
CA ARG A 109 6.27 18.31 -1.08
C ARG A 109 5.49 19.53 -1.58
N ASP A 110 4.85 20.25 -0.66
CA ASP A 110 4.16 21.50 -0.94
C ASP A 110 5.13 22.54 -1.57
N GLY A 111 5.11 22.66 -2.89
CA GLY A 111 5.29 23.93 -3.60
C GLY A 111 6.61 24.20 -4.33
N GLU A 112 7.64 23.35 -4.29
CA GLU A 112 8.93 23.71 -4.95
C GLU A 112 9.59 22.62 -5.81
N GLU A 113 9.21 21.34 -5.71
CA GLU A 113 9.67 20.29 -6.62
C GLU A 113 8.52 19.30 -6.88
N LEU A 114 8.35 18.87 -8.13
CA LEU A 114 7.43 17.79 -8.51
C LEU A 114 7.96 16.51 -7.88
N THR A 115 7.31 16.06 -6.82
CA THR A 115 7.82 14.95 -6.02
C THR A 115 6.84 13.80 -6.10
N HIS A 116 7.32 12.69 -6.66
CA HIS A 116 6.55 11.49 -6.86
C HIS A 116 6.00 10.93 -5.56
N GLU A 117 4.81 10.33 -5.65
CA GLU A 117 4.23 9.61 -4.53
C GLU A 117 4.50 8.12 -4.72
N ILE A 118 5.50 7.60 -4.00
CA ILE A 118 5.81 6.18 -3.95
C ILE A 118 5.41 5.67 -2.56
N THR A 119 4.46 4.74 -2.54
CA THR A 119 3.89 4.21 -1.29
C THR A 119 3.93 2.71 -1.27
N VAL A 120 4.32 2.15 -0.12
CA VAL A 120 4.34 0.70 0.15
C VAL A 120 3.48 0.38 1.36
N TYR A 121 3.22 -0.90 1.61
CA TYR A 121 2.57 -1.36 2.84
C TYR A 121 3.60 -1.86 3.85
N LEU A 122 3.48 -1.40 5.10
CA LEU A 122 4.18 -1.97 6.25
C LEU A 122 3.17 -2.42 7.29
N CYS A 123 3.43 -3.53 7.98
CA CYS A 123 2.63 -3.85 9.15
C CYS A 123 2.85 -2.80 10.23
N ARG A 124 1.83 -2.51 11.04
CA ARG A 124 1.86 -1.44 12.06
C ARG A 124 3.07 -1.51 13.01
N TRP A 125 3.60 -2.71 13.27
CA TRP A 125 4.82 -2.92 14.05
C TRP A 125 6.09 -2.53 13.29
N CYS A 126 6.25 -2.99 12.04
CA CYS A 126 7.39 -2.60 11.21
C CYS A 126 7.37 -1.11 10.88
N HIS A 127 6.19 -0.56 10.61
CA HIS A 127 6.00 0.87 10.39
C HIS A 127 6.49 1.71 11.58
N ALA A 128 6.09 1.31 12.80
CA ALA A 128 6.59 1.94 14.02
C ALA A 128 8.11 1.83 14.16
N LYS A 129 8.73 0.69 13.80
CA LYS A 129 10.20 0.53 13.86
C LYS A 129 10.95 1.45 12.91
N VAL A 130 10.44 1.63 11.69
CA VAL A 130 11.08 2.53 10.70
C VAL A 130 11.14 3.96 11.28
N HIS A 131 10.02 4.44 11.84
CA HIS A 131 9.96 5.81 12.36
C HIS A 131 10.53 6.01 13.76
N ASN A 132 10.39 5.04 14.67
CA ASN A 132 10.80 5.17 16.07
C ASN A 132 12.19 4.56 16.36
N SER A 133 12.70 3.72 15.47
CA SER A 133 13.96 2.97 15.70
C SER A 133 14.89 2.98 14.49
N TRP A 134 14.58 3.76 13.45
CA TRP A 134 15.41 3.91 12.23
C TRP A 134 15.73 2.57 11.52
N ALA A 135 14.87 1.57 11.69
CA ALA A 135 14.99 0.31 10.96
C ALA A 135 14.85 0.55 9.44
N ARG A 136 15.52 -0.28 8.63
CA ARG A 136 15.33 -0.25 7.17
C ARG A 136 14.23 -1.20 6.76
N ILE A 137 13.60 -0.88 5.63
CA ILE A 137 12.61 -1.75 5.01
C ILE A 137 13.28 -2.97 4.39
N THR A 138 14.50 -2.80 3.86
CA THR A 138 15.31 -3.87 3.27
C THR A 138 15.96 -4.80 4.30
N ASP A 139 15.78 -4.55 5.60
CA ASP A 139 16.34 -5.42 6.62
C ASP A 139 15.59 -6.76 6.61
N ASN A 140 16.33 -7.88 6.58
CA ASN A 140 15.73 -9.19 6.74
C ASN A 140 15.09 -9.31 8.13
N ALA A 141 13.76 -9.36 8.18
CA ALA A 141 13.01 -9.40 9.42
C ALA A 141 11.86 -10.41 9.31
N ALA A 142 11.69 -11.23 10.35
CA ALA A 142 10.47 -11.99 10.52
C ALA A 142 9.36 -11.12 11.15
N PRO A 143 8.07 -11.44 10.94
CA PRO A 143 6.99 -10.81 11.68
C PRO A 143 7.18 -10.97 13.19
N GLU A 144 6.83 -9.94 13.95
CA GLU A 144 6.88 -10.03 15.41
C GLU A 144 5.83 -11.03 15.93
N PRO A 145 6.06 -11.66 17.09
CA PRO A 145 5.07 -12.56 17.70
C PRO A 145 3.68 -11.92 17.85
N ASP A 146 3.62 -10.65 18.23
CA ASP A 146 2.36 -9.90 18.36
C ASP A 146 1.67 -9.69 17.00
N ALA A 147 2.45 -9.54 15.93
CA ALA A 147 1.93 -9.41 14.57
C ALA A 147 1.31 -10.72 14.09
N ILE A 148 1.98 -11.85 14.37
CA ILE A 148 1.47 -13.19 14.08
C ILE A 148 0.20 -13.45 14.90
N ALA A 149 0.23 -13.17 16.20
CA ALA A 149 -0.92 -13.37 17.08
C ALA A 149 -2.14 -12.58 16.61
N ALA A 150 -1.96 -11.34 16.14
CA ALA A 150 -3.05 -10.53 15.60
C ALA A 150 -3.61 -11.10 14.28
N LEU A 151 -2.74 -11.58 13.38
CA LEU A 151 -3.17 -12.24 12.15
C LEU A 151 -3.97 -13.51 12.43
N GLU A 152 -3.49 -14.36 13.33
CA GLU A 152 -4.15 -15.60 13.72
C GLU A 152 -5.48 -15.34 14.44
N GLN A 153 -5.56 -14.31 15.29
CA GLN A 153 -6.83 -13.90 15.89
C GLN A 153 -7.86 -13.48 14.84
N ARG A 154 -7.45 -12.75 13.78
CA ARG A 154 -8.35 -12.38 12.69
C ARG A 154 -8.80 -13.57 11.86
N ARG A 155 -7.89 -14.51 11.59
CA ARG A 155 -8.22 -15.80 10.94
C ARG A 155 -9.24 -16.58 11.77
N GLY A 156 -9.03 -16.67 13.10
CA GLY A 156 -9.96 -17.32 14.02
C GLY A 156 -11.37 -16.74 13.94
N ARG A 157 -11.50 -15.40 14.00
CA ARG A 157 -12.81 -14.73 13.88
C ARG A 157 -13.50 -14.99 12.55
N GLU A 158 -12.77 -14.96 11.43
CA GLU A 158 -13.34 -15.32 10.13
C GLU A 158 -13.81 -16.78 10.10
N TYR A 159 -13.05 -17.70 10.68
CA TYR A 159 -13.46 -19.11 10.79
C TYR A 159 -14.71 -19.26 11.66
N ASP A 160 -14.84 -18.50 12.75
CA ASP A 160 -16.03 -18.51 13.61
C ASP A 160 -17.26 -17.94 12.87
N GLU A 161 -17.09 -16.87 12.08
CA GLU A 161 -18.16 -16.30 11.24
C GLU A 161 -18.61 -17.24 10.12
N LEU A 162 -17.68 -18.03 9.56
CA LEU A 162 -17.97 -19.07 8.58
C LEU A 162 -18.38 -20.40 9.23
N GLY A 163 -18.29 -20.48 10.56
CA GLY A 163 -18.60 -21.65 11.37
C GLY A 163 -20.10 -21.93 11.32
N PHE A 164 -20.46 -23.06 10.71
CA PHE A 164 -21.83 -23.56 10.78
C PHE A 164 -22.03 -24.25 12.13
N GLU A 165 -22.83 -23.67 13.03
CA GLU A 165 -23.28 -24.38 14.22
C GLU A 165 -24.10 -25.60 13.79
N SER A 166 -23.60 -26.79 14.12
CA SER A 166 -24.31 -28.02 13.79
C SER A 166 -25.60 -28.11 14.62
N ALA A 167 -26.64 -28.74 14.06
CA ALA A 167 -27.89 -28.94 14.79
C ALA A 167 -27.69 -29.68 16.13
N ALA A 168 -26.66 -30.52 16.25
CA ALA A 168 -26.35 -31.24 17.49
C ALA A 168 -25.89 -30.30 18.63
N GLU A 169 -25.20 -29.21 18.31
CA GLU A 169 -24.78 -28.21 19.29
C GLU A 169 -25.96 -27.34 19.75
N ARG A 170 -26.98 -27.14 18.89
CA ARG A 170 -28.20 -26.39 19.24
C ARG A 170 -29.16 -27.16 20.17
N TYR A 171 -29.18 -28.49 20.11
CA TYR A 171 -30.11 -29.32 20.90
C TYR A 171 -29.46 -29.98 22.14
N GLY A 172 -28.17 -29.78 22.38
CA GLY A 172 -27.45 -30.38 23.51
C GLY A 172 -27.67 -29.70 24.87
N GLU A 173 -28.25 -28.49 24.90
CA GLU A 173 -28.54 -27.75 26.15
C GLU A 173 -29.97 -27.99 26.69
N ASP A 174 -30.82 -28.73 25.98
CA ASP A 174 -32.22 -29.00 26.39
C ASP A 174 -32.41 -30.33 27.17
N GLU A 175 -31.37 -31.14 27.38
CA GLU A 175 -31.44 -32.45 28.07
C GLU A 175 -30.92 -32.45 29.52
N ASP A 176 -30.93 -31.30 30.23
CA ASP A 176 -30.71 -31.26 31.68
C ASP A 176 -31.77 -30.43 32.39
N GLY A 177 -33.01 -30.92 32.35
CA GLY A 177 -34.14 -30.19 32.92
C GLY A 177 -35.48 -30.93 32.91
N SER A 178 -35.56 -32.15 33.42
CA SER A 178 -36.75 -32.68 34.13
C SER A 178 -36.53 -34.10 34.67
N ASN A 179 -36.39 -34.15 36.00
CA ASN A 179 -36.61 -35.25 36.95
C ASN A 179 -37.25 -36.56 36.46
#